data_AF-A0A7C4ST71-F1
#
_entry.id   AF-A0A7C4ST71-F1
#
_cell.length_a   1.000
_cell.length_b   1.000
_cell.length_c   1.000
_cell.angle_alpha   90.00
_cell.angle_beta   90.00
_cell.angle_gamma   90.00
#
_symmetry.space_group_name_H-M   'P 1'
#
loop_
_entity.id
_entity.type
_entity.pdbx_description
1 polymer ?
#
loop_
_entity_poly.entity_id
_entity_poly.type
_entity_poly.pdbx_seq_one_letter_code
_entity_poly.pdbx_strand_id
1 'polypeptide(L)'
;MAFNLAKCDFCGDCLDLCKYTPYDRTSGADQIRRLVRGEDAEIVTECVTCAACNAYCSKGANPFDLVLQRQEKSGLYRTTPSYFKLVESIDQSPGEIQRGEPGRPVFNLCAVDVIPGLFEGELFEGCTFLRGGAYESLLAWIHVGRESPLRKTLQRKVDALAATGYTEIVMFHDDCYAAYTTKALEYGIDVPFRVVHYVEYLRDALRQRRSRLKPLGWKIAYQQPCSSRYTPWMDRCLDELFDLAGVERVARTYDRLNALCCGSTVSPHLGHEAGESYKARNIRDALDHGARAMVFMCPFCALQMREEAAQAGLEPIFLTNLARMALGEKLSAHPAGLGDDRDPIAAAVKIVKGLL
;
A
#
# COMPACT_ATOMS: atom_id res chain seq x y z
N MET A 1 11.13 -10.41 6.51
CA MET A 1 11.92 -11.61 6.86
C MET A 1 11.50 -12.73 5.92
N ALA A 2 12.42 -13.47 5.30
CA ALA A 2 12.07 -14.58 4.40
C ALA A 2 11.31 -15.72 5.12
N PHE A 3 10.76 -16.67 4.35
CA PHE A 3 10.13 -17.87 4.91
C PHE A 3 11.11 -18.62 5.83
N ASN A 4 10.64 -18.96 7.04
CA ASN A 4 11.44 -19.67 8.04
C ASN A 4 10.81 -21.02 8.37
N LEU A 5 11.35 -22.08 7.77
CA LEU A 5 10.88 -23.45 7.95
C LEU A 5 10.97 -23.90 9.42
N ALA A 6 12.01 -23.50 10.16
CA ALA A 6 12.18 -23.88 11.56
C ALA A 6 11.08 -23.30 12.48
N LYS A 7 10.38 -22.26 12.03
CA LYS A 7 9.23 -21.67 12.73
C LYS A 7 7.88 -22.21 12.24
N CYS A 8 7.83 -22.93 11.12
CA CYS A 8 6.58 -23.43 10.55
C CYS A 8 6.24 -24.81 11.13
N ASP A 9 5.13 -24.91 11.84
CA ASP A 9 4.58 -26.17 12.36
C ASP A 9 3.47 -26.77 11.47
N PHE A 10 3.24 -26.18 10.30
CA PHE A 10 2.19 -26.56 9.35
C PHE A 10 0.78 -26.60 9.98
N CYS A 11 0.45 -25.65 10.86
CA CYS A 11 -0.89 -25.54 11.45
C CYS A 11 -2.01 -25.20 10.44
N GLY A 12 -1.66 -24.61 9.29
CA GLY A 12 -2.59 -24.24 8.22
C GLY A 12 -3.31 -22.90 8.38
N ASP A 13 -3.18 -22.23 9.54
CA ASP A 13 -3.86 -20.96 9.85
C ASP A 13 -3.63 -19.87 8.79
N CYS A 14 -2.45 -19.88 8.16
CA CYS A 14 -2.06 -18.92 7.16
C CYS A 14 -2.97 -18.90 5.92
N LEU A 15 -3.52 -20.06 5.53
CA LEU A 15 -4.44 -20.18 4.39
C LEU A 15 -5.89 -20.38 4.83
N ASP A 16 -6.15 -20.96 6.01
CA ASP A 16 -7.48 -21.02 6.63
C ASP A 16 -8.09 -19.62 6.86
N LEU A 17 -7.25 -18.64 7.24
CA LEU A 17 -7.68 -17.26 7.45
C LEU A 17 -7.70 -16.42 6.16
N CYS A 18 -7.23 -16.97 5.03
CA CYS A 18 -7.18 -16.28 3.75
C CYS A 18 -8.58 -15.86 3.29
N LYS A 19 -8.72 -14.64 2.76
CA LYS A 19 -10.01 -14.10 2.28
C LYS A 19 -10.28 -14.34 0.80
N TYR A 20 -9.31 -14.94 0.10
CA TYR A 20 -9.31 -15.07 -1.36
C TYR A 20 -9.32 -16.51 -1.86
N THR A 21 -9.06 -17.46 -0.97
CA THR A 21 -8.99 -18.88 -1.31
C THR A 21 -9.84 -19.69 -0.34
N PRO A 22 -10.37 -20.87 -0.75
CA PRO A 22 -11.32 -21.64 0.04
C PRO A 22 -10.66 -22.66 0.98
N TYR A 23 -9.36 -22.52 1.27
CA TYR A 23 -8.65 -23.50 2.08
C TYR A 23 -9.10 -23.47 3.54
N ASP A 24 -9.16 -24.66 4.15
CA ASP A 24 -9.22 -24.82 5.59
C ASP A 24 -7.81 -25.09 6.15
N ARG A 25 -7.69 -25.32 7.47
CA ARG A 25 -6.41 -25.69 8.10
C ARG A 25 -5.73 -26.91 7.47
N THR A 26 -6.50 -27.94 7.10
CA THR A 26 -5.95 -29.21 6.61
C THR A 26 -5.40 -29.05 5.20
N SER A 27 -6.23 -28.56 4.30
CA SER A 27 -5.87 -28.28 2.90
C SER A 27 -4.82 -27.17 2.82
N GLY A 28 -4.92 -26.12 3.65
CA GLY A 28 -3.94 -25.06 3.75
C GLY A 28 -2.56 -25.55 4.20
N ALA A 29 -2.51 -26.41 5.21
CA ALA A 29 -1.26 -27.03 5.64
C ALA A 29 -0.64 -27.91 4.55
N ASP A 30 -1.45 -28.64 3.78
CA ASP A 30 -0.98 -29.42 2.63
C ASP A 30 -0.34 -28.53 1.55
N GLN A 31 -0.99 -27.42 1.18
CA GLN A 31 -0.43 -26.45 0.23
C GLN A 31 0.97 -25.99 0.68
N ILE A 32 1.15 -25.60 1.95
CA ILE A 32 2.47 -25.18 2.46
C ILE A 32 3.49 -26.34 2.42
N ARG A 33 3.10 -27.58 2.76
CA ARG A 33 4.02 -28.74 2.67
C ARG A 33 4.45 -29.00 1.22
N ARG A 34 3.55 -28.88 0.25
CA ARG A 34 3.85 -29.01 -1.18
C ARG A 34 4.88 -27.94 -1.61
N LEU A 35 4.67 -26.68 -1.22
CA LEU A 35 5.62 -25.60 -1.50
C LEU A 35 7.01 -25.83 -0.87
N VAL A 36 7.08 -26.37 0.37
CA VAL A 36 8.36 -26.71 1.01
C VAL A 36 9.08 -27.83 0.23
N ARG A 37 8.35 -28.83 -0.26
CA ARG A 37 8.89 -29.94 -1.05
C ARG A 37 9.36 -29.58 -2.45
N GLY A 38 9.02 -28.38 -2.93
CA GLY A 38 9.41 -27.97 -4.27
C GLY A 38 8.30 -27.96 -5.30
N GLU A 39 7.10 -28.33 -4.91
CA GLU A 39 5.99 -28.61 -5.80
C GLU A 39 5.20 -27.32 -6.13
N ASP A 40 4.57 -27.32 -7.31
CA ASP A 40 3.66 -26.27 -7.73
C ASP A 40 2.28 -26.52 -7.11
N ALA A 41 2.10 -26.04 -5.88
CA ALA A 41 0.81 -26.09 -5.19
C ALA A 41 -0.19 -25.09 -5.80
N GLU A 42 -1.49 -25.35 -5.71
CA GLU A 42 -2.54 -24.50 -6.30
C GLU A 42 -2.50 -23.05 -5.80
N ILE A 43 -2.11 -22.85 -4.54
CA ILE A 43 -1.96 -21.51 -3.95
C ILE A 43 -1.01 -20.61 -4.75
N VAL A 44 -0.07 -21.17 -5.53
CA VAL A 44 0.84 -20.40 -6.39
C VAL A 44 0.05 -19.57 -7.41
N THR A 45 -1.00 -20.15 -8.00
CA THR A 45 -1.82 -19.47 -9.02
C THR A 45 -3.00 -18.70 -8.47
N GLU A 46 -3.42 -18.96 -7.23
CA GLU A 46 -4.60 -18.33 -6.62
C GLU A 46 -4.27 -17.15 -5.69
N CYS A 47 -3.02 -17.07 -5.20
CA CYS A 47 -2.62 -16.05 -4.24
C CYS A 47 -2.60 -14.65 -4.89
N VAL A 48 -3.43 -13.75 -4.37
CA VAL A 48 -3.55 -12.33 -4.82
C VAL A 48 -2.46 -11.39 -4.31
N THR A 49 -1.33 -11.94 -3.86
CA THR A 49 -0.10 -11.21 -3.44
C THR A 49 -0.25 -10.17 -2.31
N CYS A 50 -1.30 -10.26 -1.49
CA CYS A 50 -1.58 -9.29 -0.43
C CYS A 50 -0.71 -9.41 0.85
N ALA A 51 0.15 -10.43 0.95
CA ALA A 51 0.98 -10.75 2.12
C ALA A 51 0.23 -10.97 3.46
N ALA A 52 -1.10 -11.06 3.47
CA ALA A 52 -1.89 -11.17 4.70
C ALA A 52 -1.55 -12.40 5.55
N CYS A 53 -1.17 -13.51 4.90
CA CYS A 53 -0.81 -14.74 5.60
C CYS A 53 0.50 -14.62 6.42
N ASN A 54 1.36 -13.63 6.14
CA ASN A 54 2.47 -13.29 7.03
C ASN A 54 1.97 -12.69 8.34
N ALA A 55 0.94 -11.82 8.29
CA ALA A 55 0.35 -11.20 9.48
C ALA A 55 -0.46 -12.21 10.31
N TYR A 56 -1.06 -13.22 9.69
CA TYR A 56 -1.78 -14.30 10.39
C TYR A 56 -0.83 -15.27 11.12
N CYS A 57 0.41 -15.41 10.64
CA CYS A 57 1.34 -16.40 11.15
C CYS A 57 1.88 -16.02 12.53
N SER A 58 1.27 -16.53 13.59
CA SER A 58 1.70 -16.33 14.98
C SER A 58 3.12 -16.84 15.27
N LYS A 59 3.65 -17.73 14.42
CA LYS A 59 5.02 -18.25 14.54
C LYS A 59 6.07 -17.35 13.88
N GLY A 60 5.66 -16.38 13.07
CA GLY A 60 6.58 -15.55 12.29
C GLY A 60 7.37 -16.34 11.26
N ALA A 61 6.72 -17.32 10.60
CA ALA A 61 7.33 -18.17 9.58
C ALA A 61 7.27 -17.56 8.17
N ASN A 62 6.54 -16.47 7.96
CA ASN A 62 6.40 -15.74 6.68
C ASN A 62 5.97 -16.61 5.48
N PRO A 63 4.81 -17.30 5.55
CA PRO A 63 4.35 -18.21 4.50
C PRO A 63 4.14 -17.54 3.13
N PHE A 64 3.79 -16.25 3.07
CA PHE A 64 3.65 -15.53 1.80
C PHE A 64 4.97 -15.54 1.01
N ASP A 65 6.09 -15.40 1.70
CA ASP A 65 7.39 -15.29 1.05
C ASP A 65 7.77 -16.61 0.37
N LEU A 66 7.34 -17.75 0.91
CA LEU A 66 7.45 -19.05 0.23
C LEU A 66 6.56 -19.13 -1.00
N VAL A 67 5.31 -18.66 -0.90
CA VAL A 67 4.39 -18.59 -2.06
C VAL A 67 5.00 -17.73 -3.17
N LEU A 68 5.49 -16.54 -2.83
CA LEU A 68 6.10 -15.58 -3.76
C LEU A 68 7.33 -16.16 -4.47
N GLN A 69 8.23 -16.82 -3.72
CA GLN A 69 9.40 -17.50 -4.31
C GLN A 69 8.98 -18.58 -5.32
N ARG A 70 7.90 -19.31 -5.03
CA ARG A 70 7.37 -20.35 -5.92
C ARG A 70 6.65 -19.76 -7.13
N GLN A 71 5.92 -18.67 -6.95
CA GLN A 71 5.31 -17.91 -8.06
C GLN A 71 6.34 -17.46 -9.07
N GLU A 72 7.45 -16.89 -8.59
CA GLU A 72 8.53 -16.43 -9.46
C GLU A 72 9.28 -17.60 -10.11
N LYS A 73 9.62 -18.64 -9.33
CA LYS A 73 10.38 -19.80 -9.85
C LYS A 73 9.61 -20.60 -10.90
N SER A 74 8.32 -20.82 -10.69
CA SER A 74 7.47 -21.60 -11.61
C SER A 74 6.99 -20.78 -12.81
N GLY A 75 6.92 -19.46 -12.68
CA GLY A 75 6.33 -18.57 -13.68
C GLY A 75 4.81 -18.73 -13.84
N LEU A 76 4.14 -19.43 -12.91
CA LEU A 76 2.71 -19.76 -13.02
C LEU A 76 1.79 -18.60 -12.64
N TYR A 77 2.24 -17.66 -11.81
CA TYR A 77 1.47 -16.46 -11.49
C TYR A 77 1.33 -15.56 -12.71
N ARG A 78 0.08 -15.18 -13.02
CA ARG A 78 -0.26 -14.35 -14.19
C ARG A 78 -0.85 -13.02 -13.76
N THR A 79 -0.52 -11.97 -14.49
CA THR A 79 -1.18 -10.66 -14.42
C THR A 79 -1.37 -10.16 -15.84
N THR A 80 -2.21 -9.14 -16.07
CA THR A 80 -2.37 -8.60 -17.43
C THR A 80 -1.05 -8.01 -17.92
N PRO A 81 -0.72 -8.13 -19.23
CA PRO A 81 0.47 -7.52 -19.79
C PRO A 81 0.56 -6.01 -19.52
N SER A 82 -0.59 -5.34 -19.51
CA SER A 82 -0.72 -3.91 -19.24
C SER A 82 -0.32 -3.56 -17.79
N TYR A 83 -0.74 -4.38 -16.80
CA TYR A 83 -0.35 -4.18 -15.40
C TYR A 83 1.12 -4.49 -15.15
N PHE A 84 1.65 -5.56 -15.77
CA PHE A 84 3.07 -5.87 -15.70
C PHE A 84 3.93 -4.72 -16.24
N LYS A 85 3.57 -4.17 -17.42
CA LYS A 85 4.24 -3.02 -18.03
C LYS A 85 4.16 -1.77 -17.16
N LEU A 86 3.05 -1.54 -16.46
CA LEU A 86 2.92 -0.42 -15.52
C LEU A 86 3.98 -0.52 -14.42
N VAL A 87 4.12 -1.69 -13.78
CA VAL A 87 5.13 -1.93 -12.74
C VAL A 87 6.55 -1.76 -13.29
N GLU A 88 6.81 -2.27 -14.50
CA GLU A 88 8.11 -2.12 -15.17
C GLU A 88 8.43 -0.65 -15.51
N SER A 89 7.46 0.12 -15.99
CA SER A 89 7.66 1.51 -16.42
C SER A 89 8.01 2.46 -15.28
N ILE A 90 7.59 2.15 -14.06
CA ILE A 90 7.88 2.93 -12.86
C ILE A 90 9.41 2.99 -12.62
N ASP A 91 10.10 1.85 -12.70
CA ASP A 91 11.56 1.75 -12.54
C ASP A 91 12.32 2.50 -13.63
N GLN A 92 11.76 2.53 -14.85
CA GLN A 92 12.38 3.12 -16.03
C GLN A 92 12.17 4.64 -16.12
N SER A 93 11.27 5.21 -15.32
CA SER A 93 10.99 6.65 -15.33
C SER A 93 12.22 7.46 -14.88
N PRO A 94 12.47 8.64 -15.48
CA PRO A 94 13.61 9.47 -15.09
C PRO A 94 13.47 9.92 -13.63
N GLY A 95 14.59 9.89 -12.89
CA GLY A 95 14.66 10.46 -11.55
C GLY A 95 14.66 11.99 -11.60
N GLU A 96 13.89 12.62 -10.72
CA GLU A 96 13.77 14.07 -10.60
C GLU A 96 13.86 14.49 -9.13
N ILE A 97 14.60 15.57 -8.87
CA ILE A 97 14.64 16.26 -7.59
C ILE A 97 14.05 17.66 -7.77
N GLN A 98 12.86 17.87 -7.25
CA GLN A 98 12.31 19.21 -7.09
C GLN A 98 12.80 19.77 -5.75
N ARG A 99 13.83 20.62 -5.79
CA ARG A 99 14.45 21.19 -4.60
C ARG A 99 13.54 22.25 -3.96
N GLY A 100 13.33 22.11 -2.65
CA GLY A 100 12.66 23.09 -1.82
C GLY A 100 13.65 23.96 -1.02
N GLU A 101 13.15 24.55 0.06
CA GLU A 101 13.91 25.42 0.95
C GLU A 101 14.76 24.61 1.96
N PRO A 102 15.94 25.11 2.38
CA PRO A 102 16.74 24.48 3.41
C PRO A 102 15.98 24.25 4.72
N GLY A 103 16.14 23.07 5.33
CA GLY A 103 15.50 22.73 6.60
C GLY A 103 14.02 22.33 6.50
N ARG A 104 13.41 22.41 5.32
CA ARG A 104 12.08 21.84 5.08
C ARG A 104 12.16 20.32 4.84
N PRO A 105 11.08 19.57 5.14
CA PRO A 105 11.03 18.14 4.93
C PRO A 105 11.34 17.71 3.48
N VAL A 106 11.90 16.52 3.34
CA VAL A 106 12.19 15.88 2.06
C VAL A 106 11.28 14.67 1.89
N PHE A 107 10.56 14.62 0.79
CA PHE A 107 9.65 13.53 0.48
C PHE A 107 10.18 12.68 -0.66
N ASN A 108 10.15 11.37 -0.48
CA ASN A 108 10.20 10.41 -1.57
C ASN A 108 8.76 10.11 -2.02
N LEU A 109 8.42 10.53 -3.24
CA LEU A 109 7.11 10.36 -3.85
C LEU A 109 6.98 9.08 -4.68
N CYS A 110 7.99 8.20 -4.64
CA CYS A 110 8.08 7.05 -5.53
C CYS A 110 8.00 7.53 -6.99
N ALA A 111 7.26 6.82 -7.85
CA ALA A 111 6.92 7.27 -9.20
C ALA A 111 5.41 7.57 -9.35
N VAL A 112 4.73 7.97 -8.28
CA VAL A 112 3.25 7.94 -8.24
C VAL A 112 2.67 9.29 -7.81
N ASP A 113 2.60 10.22 -8.76
CA ASP A 113 1.87 11.50 -8.63
C ASP A 113 0.52 11.44 -9.35
N VAL A 114 -0.33 10.52 -8.90
CA VAL A 114 -1.56 10.12 -9.62
C VAL A 114 -2.84 10.71 -9.04
N ILE A 115 -2.75 11.44 -7.93
CA ILE A 115 -3.89 12.12 -7.31
C ILE A 115 -3.57 13.62 -7.28
N PRO A 116 -4.41 14.47 -7.90
CA PRO A 116 -4.13 15.90 -8.02
C PRO A 116 -4.17 16.60 -6.65
N GLY A 117 -3.25 17.55 -6.47
CA GLY A 117 -3.22 18.45 -5.33
C GLY A 117 -2.78 17.85 -3.99
N LEU A 118 -2.27 16.61 -3.94
CA LEU A 118 -1.90 15.96 -2.66
C LEU A 118 -0.82 16.69 -1.85
N PHE A 119 0.09 17.37 -2.53
CA PHE A 119 1.29 18.00 -1.95
C PHE A 119 1.22 19.52 -1.95
N GLU A 120 0.01 20.07 -1.81
CA GLU A 120 -0.25 21.51 -1.69
C GLU A 120 -0.55 21.90 -0.24
N GLY A 121 -0.50 23.20 0.06
CA GLY A 121 -0.87 23.73 1.38
C GLY A 121 0.30 23.79 2.37
N GLU A 122 0.00 24.21 3.59
CA GLU A 122 1.04 24.63 4.56
C GLU A 122 1.91 23.47 5.06
N LEU A 123 1.43 22.24 4.89
CA LEU A 123 2.22 21.04 5.19
C LEU A 123 3.41 20.93 4.23
N PHE A 124 3.18 21.14 2.94
CA PHE A 124 4.12 20.80 1.88
C PHE A 124 4.87 22.00 1.31
N GLU A 125 4.50 23.22 1.71
CA GLU A 125 5.19 24.45 1.30
C GLU A 125 6.70 24.39 1.60
N GLY A 126 7.50 24.73 0.59
CA GLY A 126 8.97 24.71 0.66
C GLY A 126 9.60 23.31 0.77
N CYS A 127 8.84 22.21 0.71
CA CYS A 127 9.41 20.86 0.81
C CYS A 127 10.19 20.46 -0.45
N THR A 128 11.14 19.54 -0.29
CA THR A 128 11.83 18.90 -1.41
C THR A 128 11.11 17.62 -1.81
N PHE A 129 10.97 17.35 -3.10
CA PHE A 129 10.35 16.12 -3.61
C PHE A 129 11.32 15.34 -4.50
N LEU A 130 11.52 14.07 -4.17
CA LEU A 130 12.27 13.08 -4.94
C LEU A 130 11.26 12.17 -5.63
N ARG A 131 11.32 12.05 -6.97
CA ARG A 131 10.38 11.22 -7.74
C ARG A 131 11.02 10.49 -8.92
N GLY A 132 10.35 9.45 -9.39
CA GLY A 132 10.75 8.67 -10.55
C GLY A 132 11.62 7.47 -10.21
N GLY A 133 12.09 6.77 -11.24
CA GLY A 133 12.73 5.47 -11.16
C GLY A 133 13.93 5.45 -10.21
N ALA A 134 14.72 6.52 -10.12
CA ALA A 134 15.85 6.58 -9.19
C ALA A 134 15.46 6.45 -7.71
N TYR A 135 14.23 6.84 -7.35
CA TYR A 135 13.77 6.97 -5.96
C TYR A 135 12.61 6.03 -5.60
N GLU A 136 12.09 5.26 -6.55
CA GLU A 136 11.09 4.23 -6.27
C GLU A 136 11.71 2.96 -5.67
N SER A 137 10.91 2.20 -4.91
CA SER A 137 11.42 1.12 -4.04
C SER A 137 11.40 -0.27 -4.66
N LEU A 138 10.74 -0.45 -5.81
CA LEU A 138 10.51 -1.73 -6.49
C LEU A 138 9.64 -2.73 -5.74
N LEU A 139 9.02 -2.35 -4.62
CA LEU A 139 8.14 -3.27 -3.88
C LEU A 139 6.93 -3.72 -4.72
N ALA A 140 6.49 -2.90 -5.69
CA ALA A 140 5.38 -3.23 -6.57
C ALA A 140 5.60 -4.53 -7.37
N TRP A 141 6.83 -5.00 -7.55
CA TRP A 141 7.12 -6.30 -8.14
C TRP A 141 6.55 -7.48 -7.34
N ILE A 142 6.47 -7.36 -6.01
CA ILE A 142 5.84 -8.36 -5.15
C ILE A 142 4.37 -8.55 -5.52
N HIS A 143 3.68 -7.44 -5.82
CA HIS A 143 2.26 -7.45 -6.19
C HIS A 143 2.00 -8.19 -7.53
N VAL A 144 3.04 -8.37 -8.36
CA VAL A 144 2.98 -9.18 -9.60
C VAL A 144 3.69 -10.54 -9.49
N GLY A 145 3.89 -11.03 -8.27
CA GLY A 145 4.42 -12.37 -8.03
C GLY A 145 5.91 -12.50 -8.36
N ARG A 146 6.70 -11.43 -8.18
CA ARG A 146 8.16 -11.40 -8.40
C ARG A 146 8.87 -10.72 -7.23
N GLU A 147 9.78 -11.42 -6.57
CA GLU A 147 10.62 -10.85 -5.52
C GLU A 147 11.98 -10.37 -6.06
N SER A 148 12.52 -11.06 -7.07
CA SER A 148 13.90 -10.86 -7.49
C SER A 148 14.25 -9.46 -7.98
N PRO A 149 13.37 -8.69 -8.66
CA PRO A 149 13.68 -7.31 -9.03
C PRO A 149 13.96 -6.47 -7.79
N LEU A 150 13.05 -6.45 -6.80
CA LEU A 150 13.25 -5.77 -5.52
C LEU A 150 14.53 -6.24 -4.81
N ARG A 151 14.72 -7.55 -4.65
CA ARG A 151 15.87 -8.11 -3.92
C ARG A 151 17.22 -7.74 -4.55
N LYS A 152 17.30 -7.70 -5.89
CA LYS A 152 18.56 -7.42 -6.60
C LYS A 152 18.93 -5.94 -6.65
N THR A 153 17.95 -5.05 -6.50
CA THR A 153 18.16 -3.61 -6.77
C THR A 153 17.96 -2.72 -5.55
N LEU A 154 17.37 -3.21 -4.45
CA LEU A 154 17.04 -2.38 -3.30
C LEU A 154 18.27 -1.62 -2.75
N GLN A 155 19.45 -2.26 -2.72
CA GLN A 155 20.71 -1.59 -2.33
C GLN A 155 20.99 -0.37 -3.22
N ARG A 156 20.90 -0.52 -4.55
CA ARG A 156 21.10 0.59 -5.48
C ARG A 156 20.10 1.74 -5.26
N LYS A 157 18.86 1.42 -4.86
CA LYS A 157 17.86 2.45 -4.52
C LYS A 157 18.18 3.16 -3.21
N VAL A 158 18.67 2.43 -2.20
CA VAL A 158 19.18 3.01 -0.95
C VAL A 158 20.37 3.93 -1.25
N ASP A 159 21.32 3.49 -2.07
CA ASP A 159 22.49 4.28 -2.45
C ASP A 159 22.08 5.55 -3.20
N ALA A 160 21.09 5.47 -4.10
CA ALA A 160 20.57 6.63 -4.84
C ALA A 160 19.91 7.66 -3.91
N LEU A 161 19.16 7.22 -2.90
CA LEU A 161 18.59 8.11 -1.88
C LEU A 161 19.69 8.69 -0.98
N ALA A 162 20.66 7.89 -0.55
CA ALA A 162 21.78 8.36 0.26
C ALA A 162 22.63 9.41 -0.46
N ALA A 163 22.85 9.24 -1.77
CA ALA A 163 23.58 10.17 -2.62
C ALA A 163 22.93 11.56 -2.74
N THR A 164 21.66 11.72 -2.33
CA THR A 164 21.02 13.04 -2.24
C THR A 164 21.57 13.91 -1.11
N GLY A 165 22.22 13.29 -0.11
CA GLY A 165 22.79 13.96 1.06
C GLY A 165 21.79 14.25 2.18
N TYR A 166 20.51 13.86 2.04
CA TYR A 166 19.51 14.05 3.09
C TYR A 166 19.58 12.95 4.15
N THR A 167 19.57 13.35 5.42
CA THR A 167 19.68 12.44 6.57
C THR A 167 18.33 11.94 7.10
N GLU A 168 17.23 12.54 6.67
CA GLU A 168 15.86 12.14 6.96
C GLU A 168 15.02 12.29 5.68
N ILE A 169 14.25 11.25 5.34
CA ILE A 169 13.40 11.22 4.15
C ILE A 169 12.04 10.65 4.50
N VAL A 170 10.99 11.40 4.18
CA VAL A 170 9.58 11.01 4.36
C VAL A 170 9.11 10.18 3.18
N MET A 171 8.68 8.95 3.43
CA MET A 171 8.16 8.02 2.43
C MET A 171 6.66 8.24 2.27
N PHE A 172 6.25 8.82 1.14
CA PHE A 172 4.83 9.06 0.83
C PHE A 172 4.06 7.76 0.56
N HIS A 173 4.68 6.81 -0.12
CA HIS A 173 4.06 5.53 -0.44
C HIS A 173 4.45 4.47 0.61
N ASP A 174 3.46 3.78 1.20
CA ASP A 174 3.68 2.74 2.21
C ASP A 174 4.53 1.58 1.69
N ASP A 175 4.44 1.26 0.38
CA ASP A 175 5.36 0.30 -0.25
C ASP A 175 6.84 0.71 -0.06
N CYS A 176 7.15 2.00 -0.25
CA CYS A 176 8.51 2.51 -0.08
C CYS A 176 8.95 2.46 1.38
N TYR A 177 8.07 2.82 2.31
CA TYR A 177 8.39 2.69 3.74
C TYR A 177 8.64 1.22 4.11
N ALA A 178 7.78 0.29 3.70
CA ALA A 178 7.96 -1.14 3.92
C ALA A 178 9.26 -1.67 3.28
N ALA A 179 9.62 -1.17 2.10
CA ALA A 179 10.85 -1.55 1.41
C ALA A 179 12.10 -1.13 2.19
N TYR A 180 12.20 0.16 2.56
CA TYR A 180 13.40 0.70 3.24
C TYR A 180 13.45 0.43 4.74
N THR A 181 12.43 -0.21 5.32
CA THR A 181 12.45 -0.64 6.73
C THR A 181 12.48 -2.16 6.82
N THR A 182 11.37 -2.81 6.49
CA THR A 182 11.15 -4.23 6.71
C THR A 182 11.91 -5.10 5.71
N LYS A 183 11.89 -4.73 4.42
CA LYS A 183 12.59 -5.50 3.38
C LYS A 183 14.10 -5.24 3.37
N ALA A 184 14.54 -4.00 3.60
CA ALA A 184 15.96 -3.69 3.75
C ALA A 184 16.58 -4.50 4.90
N LEU A 185 15.93 -4.51 6.07
CA LEU A 185 16.36 -5.34 7.21
C LEU A 185 16.37 -6.84 6.86
N GLU A 186 15.35 -7.34 6.16
CA GLU A 186 15.30 -8.72 5.70
C GLU A 186 16.46 -9.10 4.78
N TYR A 187 16.90 -8.18 3.92
CA TYR A 187 17.98 -8.41 2.97
C TYR A 187 19.36 -8.06 3.52
N GLY A 188 19.45 -7.62 4.79
CA GLY A 188 20.71 -7.20 5.41
C GLY A 188 21.29 -5.93 4.80
N ILE A 189 20.41 -5.02 4.33
CA ILE A 189 20.78 -3.74 3.75
C ILE A 189 20.69 -2.66 4.83
N ASP A 190 21.80 -1.98 5.08
CA ASP A 190 21.84 -0.82 5.95
C ASP A 190 21.31 0.42 5.22
N VAL A 191 20.37 1.13 5.86
CA VAL A 191 19.79 2.37 5.32
C VAL A 191 20.41 3.55 6.07
N PRO A 192 21.27 4.37 5.44
CA PRO A 192 22.10 5.37 6.12
C PRO A 192 21.38 6.70 6.40
N PHE A 193 20.05 6.73 6.30
CA PHE A 193 19.21 7.88 6.56
C PHE A 193 17.97 7.44 7.33
N ARG A 194 17.37 8.36 8.08
CA ARG A 194 16.14 8.12 8.82
C ARG A 194 14.96 8.02 7.85
N VAL A 195 14.32 6.86 7.82
CA VAL A 195 13.11 6.61 7.03
C VAL A 195 11.89 6.97 7.87
N VAL A 196 11.10 7.96 7.43
CA VAL A 196 9.89 8.43 8.14
C VAL A 196 8.67 8.03 7.33
N HIS A 197 7.67 7.39 7.95
CA HIS A 197 6.40 7.14 7.27
C HIS A 197 5.61 8.45 7.15
N TYR A 198 4.99 8.75 6.00
CA TYR A 198 4.28 10.03 5.87
C TYR A 198 3.11 10.20 6.86
N VAL A 199 2.48 9.12 7.33
CA VAL A 199 1.54 9.13 8.46
C VAL A 199 2.17 9.74 9.73
N GLU A 200 3.41 9.39 10.07
CA GLU A 200 4.12 9.97 11.23
C GLU A 200 4.29 11.47 11.02
N TYR A 201 4.74 11.86 9.83
CA TYR A 201 4.86 13.25 9.44
C TYR A 201 3.53 14.02 9.55
N LEU A 202 2.44 13.47 9.01
CA LEU A 202 1.11 14.10 9.10
C LEU A 202 0.65 14.22 10.55
N ARG A 203 0.79 13.14 11.35
CA ARG A 203 0.43 13.11 12.77
C ARG A 203 1.20 14.19 13.53
N ASP A 204 2.52 14.25 13.36
CA ASP A 204 3.36 15.23 14.06
C ASP A 204 3.06 16.66 13.60
N ALA A 205 2.78 16.87 12.32
CA ALA A 205 2.38 18.18 11.81
C ALA A 205 1.04 18.67 12.38
N LEU A 206 0.04 17.78 12.52
CA LEU A 206 -1.24 18.10 13.17
C LEU A 206 -1.05 18.32 14.67
N ARG A 207 -0.24 17.50 15.35
CA ARG A 207 0.07 17.63 16.78
C ARG A 207 0.70 18.99 17.10
N GLN A 208 1.64 19.45 16.27
CA GLN A 208 2.26 20.77 16.40
C GLN A 208 1.28 21.92 16.18
N ARG A 209 0.17 21.68 15.46
CA ARG A 209 -0.87 22.65 15.13
C ARG A 209 -2.17 22.40 15.88
N ARG A 210 -2.12 21.69 17.03
CA ARG A 210 -3.31 21.21 17.75
C ARG A 210 -4.35 22.29 18.04
N SER A 211 -3.92 23.52 18.35
CA SER A 211 -4.81 24.66 18.62
C SER A 211 -5.55 25.20 17.39
N ARG A 212 -5.10 24.87 16.17
CA ARG A 212 -5.68 25.31 14.90
C ARG A 212 -6.56 24.23 14.24
N LEU A 213 -6.56 23.02 14.77
CA LEU A 213 -7.30 21.90 14.20
C LEU A 213 -8.80 22.19 14.22
N LYS A 214 -9.46 21.83 13.12
CA LYS A 214 -10.91 21.85 12.93
C LYS A 214 -11.37 20.40 12.83
N PRO A 215 -11.85 19.80 13.94
CA PRO A 215 -12.37 18.44 13.95
C PRO A 215 -13.43 18.25 12.86
N LEU A 216 -13.27 17.22 12.04
CA LEU A 216 -14.19 16.99 10.91
C LEU A 216 -15.53 16.39 11.37
N GLY A 217 -15.54 15.64 12.47
CA GLY A 217 -16.75 15.01 13.03
C GLY A 217 -17.31 13.90 12.13
N TRP A 218 -16.47 13.27 11.32
CA TRP A 218 -16.87 12.25 10.36
C TRP A 218 -16.58 10.86 10.87
N LYS A 219 -17.48 9.91 10.58
CA LYS A 219 -17.19 8.49 10.62
C LYS A 219 -16.50 8.08 9.33
N ILE A 220 -15.39 7.37 9.42
CA ILE A 220 -14.58 6.99 8.27
C ILE A 220 -14.29 5.50 8.27
N ALA A 221 -14.27 4.90 7.09
CA ALA A 221 -13.71 3.57 6.85
C ALA A 221 -12.34 3.75 6.20
N TYR A 222 -11.28 3.22 6.83
CA TYR A 222 -9.94 3.29 6.28
C TYR A 222 -9.66 2.08 5.37
N GLN A 223 -9.26 2.34 4.12
CA GLN A 223 -8.75 1.32 3.21
C GLN A 223 -7.25 1.11 3.47
N GLN A 224 -6.94 0.06 4.24
CA GLN A 224 -5.56 -0.33 4.52
C GLN A 224 -4.93 -1.02 3.29
N PRO A 225 -3.78 -0.56 2.79
CA PRO A 225 -3.10 -1.19 1.66
C PRO A 225 -2.39 -2.49 2.04
N CYS A 226 -2.12 -3.33 1.04
CA CYS A 226 -1.45 -4.62 1.21
C CYS A 226 -0.06 -4.48 1.87
N SER A 227 0.68 -3.42 1.57
CA SER A 227 2.01 -3.15 2.15
C SER A 227 2.00 -2.96 3.66
N SER A 228 0.88 -2.54 4.23
CA SER A 228 0.77 -2.33 5.69
C SER A 228 0.85 -3.64 6.46
N ARG A 229 0.77 -4.80 5.78
CA ARG A 229 1.07 -6.12 6.35
C ARG A 229 2.53 -6.27 6.77
N TYR A 230 3.44 -5.50 6.17
CA TYR A 230 4.84 -5.44 6.57
C TYR A 230 5.08 -4.49 7.73
N THR A 231 4.19 -3.52 7.95
CA THR A 231 4.37 -2.41 8.90
C THR A 231 3.20 -2.30 9.90
N PRO A 232 2.77 -3.40 10.56
CA PRO A 232 1.55 -3.42 11.37
C PRO A 232 1.57 -2.47 12.58
N TRP A 233 2.75 -2.02 13.02
CA TRP A 233 2.89 -1.03 14.09
C TRP A 233 2.35 0.37 13.70
N MET A 234 2.21 0.66 12.40
CA MET A 234 1.73 1.95 11.90
C MET A 234 0.26 2.24 12.23
N ASP A 235 -0.52 1.20 12.52
CA ASP A 235 -1.93 1.34 12.91
C ASP A 235 -2.11 2.29 14.11
N ARG A 236 -1.19 2.26 15.09
CA ARG A 236 -1.25 3.17 16.26
C ARG A 236 -1.06 4.63 15.87
N CYS A 237 -0.17 4.89 14.91
CA CYS A 237 0.07 6.24 14.43
C CYS A 237 -1.09 6.75 13.56
N LEU A 238 -1.72 5.86 12.78
CA LEU A 238 -2.96 6.15 12.06
C LEU A 238 -4.10 6.49 13.00
N ASP A 239 -4.30 5.72 14.07
CA ASP A 239 -5.35 5.99 15.05
C ASP A 239 -5.17 7.37 15.71
N GLU A 240 -3.94 7.72 16.09
CA GLU A 240 -3.65 9.06 16.62
C GLU A 240 -3.86 10.17 15.56
N LEU A 241 -3.49 9.94 14.30
CA LEU A 241 -3.76 10.87 13.21
C LEU A 241 -5.26 11.11 13.03
N PHE A 242 -6.08 10.07 13.10
CA PHE A 242 -7.54 10.15 13.01
C PHE A 242 -8.14 10.90 14.20
N ASP A 243 -7.66 10.65 15.42
CA ASP A 243 -8.05 11.40 16.62
C ASP A 243 -7.75 12.90 16.48
N LEU A 244 -6.56 13.26 15.99
CA LEU A 244 -6.18 14.64 15.72
C LEU A 244 -7.06 15.28 14.63
N ALA A 245 -7.39 14.54 13.57
CA ALA A 245 -8.30 14.99 12.53
C ALA A 245 -9.77 15.12 13.00
N GLY A 246 -10.09 14.58 14.18
CA GLY A 246 -11.44 14.57 14.73
C GLY A 246 -12.38 13.68 13.92
N VAL A 247 -11.89 12.52 13.46
CA VAL A 247 -12.68 11.49 12.77
C VAL A 247 -12.72 10.19 13.55
N GLU A 248 -13.81 9.44 13.41
CA GLU A 248 -14.00 8.12 14.02
C GLU A 248 -13.74 7.04 12.98
N ARG A 249 -12.65 6.26 13.13
CA ARG A 249 -12.41 5.04 12.35
C ARG A 249 -13.40 3.96 12.81
N VAL A 250 -14.40 3.66 11.98
CA VAL A 250 -15.50 2.76 12.37
C VAL A 250 -14.99 1.35 12.64
N ALA A 251 -15.51 0.71 13.69
CA ALA A 251 -15.23 -0.69 14.00
C ALA A 251 -15.97 -1.60 13.03
N ARG A 252 -15.30 -2.01 11.94
CA ARG A 252 -15.86 -2.78 10.82
C ARG A 252 -15.14 -4.12 10.60
N THR A 253 -15.68 -4.97 9.74
CA THR A 253 -15.13 -6.32 9.50
C THR A 253 -13.77 -6.27 8.83
N TYR A 254 -13.63 -5.50 7.75
CA TYR A 254 -12.44 -5.56 6.88
C TYR A 254 -11.41 -4.47 7.21
N ASP A 255 -11.02 -4.40 8.47
CA ASP A 255 -10.02 -3.46 8.96
C ASP A 255 -8.89 -4.19 9.73
N ARG A 256 -7.75 -3.51 9.90
CA ARG A 256 -6.57 -4.04 10.61
C ARG A 256 -6.17 -5.41 10.06
N LEU A 257 -6.03 -6.42 10.92
CA LEU A 257 -5.69 -7.81 10.54
C LEU A 257 -6.65 -8.38 9.48
N ASN A 258 -7.91 -7.97 9.46
CA ASN A 258 -8.92 -8.45 8.52
C ASN A 258 -9.04 -7.62 7.23
N ALA A 259 -8.20 -6.61 7.02
CA ALA A 259 -8.27 -5.76 5.83
C ALA A 259 -8.27 -6.53 4.49
N LEU A 260 -9.19 -6.16 3.61
CA LEU A 260 -9.27 -6.64 2.23
C LEU A 260 -8.45 -5.77 1.28
N CYS A 261 -7.96 -6.40 0.22
CA CYS A 261 -7.32 -5.77 -0.92
C CYS A 261 -8.32 -4.85 -1.61
N CYS A 262 -7.85 -3.71 -2.10
CA CYS A 262 -8.63 -2.80 -2.92
C CYS A 262 -9.04 -3.40 -4.28
N GLY A 263 -8.39 -4.48 -4.71
CA GLY A 263 -8.62 -5.12 -5.99
C GLY A 263 -7.63 -4.71 -7.09
N SER A 264 -6.67 -3.80 -6.84
CA SER A 264 -5.70 -3.36 -7.85
C SER A 264 -4.79 -4.49 -8.36
N THR A 265 -4.55 -5.52 -7.53
CA THR A 265 -3.81 -6.72 -7.92
C THR A 265 -4.74 -7.86 -8.33
N VAL A 266 -5.91 -7.95 -7.69
CA VAL A 266 -6.93 -8.96 -7.97
C VAL A 266 -7.50 -8.81 -9.39
N SER A 267 -7.86 -7.60 -9.80
CA SER A 267 -8.47 -7.36 -11.11
C SER A 267 -7.58 -7.81 -12.27
N PRO A 268 -6.28 -7.46 -12.32
CA PRO A 268 -5.40 -7.94 -13.39
C PRO A 268 -4.95 -9.40 -13.22
N HIS A 269 -5.09 -10.01 -12.03
CA HIS A 269 -4.69 -11.41 -11.78
C HIS A 269 -5.84 -12.41 -12.01
N LEU A 270 -6.99 -12.16 -11.39
CA LEU A 270 -8.18 -13.03 -11.37
C LEU A 270 -9.34 -12.50 -12.24
N GLY A 271 -9.21 -11.30 -12.80
CA GLY A 271 -10.21 -10.68 -13.67
C GLY A 271 -11.00 -9.56 -12.99
N HIS A 272 -11.54 -8.66 -13.82
CA HIS A 272 -12.29 -7.47 -13.39
C HIS A 272 -13.44 -7.81 -12.40
N GLU A 273 -14.27 -8.81 -12.72
CA GLU A 273 -15.40 -9.21 -11.87
C GLU A 273 -14.97 -9.67 -10.47
N ALA A 274 -13.85 -10.37 -10.36
CA ALA A 274 -13.30 -10.76 -9.06
C ALA A 274 -12.88 -9.52 -8.26
N GLY A 275 -12.21 -8.56 -8.92
CA GLY A 275 -11.87 -7.27 -8.33
C GLY A 275 -13.09 -6.49 -7.83
N GLU A 276 -14.14 -6.38 -8.66
CA GLU A 276 -15.41 -5.72 -8.29
C GLU A 276 -16.08 -6.39 -7.09
N SER A 277 -16.08 -7.72 -7.02
CA SER A 277 -16.68 -8.46 -5.91
C SER A 277 -16.03 -8.12 -4.56
N TYR A 278 -14.69 -8.10 -4.48
CA TYR A 278 -14.00 -7.74 -3.23
C TYR A 278 -14.19 -6.26 -2.87
N LYS A 279 -14.19 -5.37 -3.86
CA LYS A 279 -14.49 -3.94 -3.64
C LYS A 279 -15.88 -3.75 -3.08
N ALA A 280 -16.88 -4.36 -3.69
CA ALA A 280 -18.28 -4.25 -3.27
C ALA A 280 -18.47 -4.74 -1.83
N ARG A 281 -17.82 -5.85 -1.43
CA ARG A 281 -17.82 -6.33 -0.04
C ARG A 281 -17.24 -5.32 0.94
N ASN A 282 -16.13 -4.68 0.57
CA ASN A 282 -15.43 -3.73 1.43
C ASN A 282 -16.17 -2.39 1.57
N ILE A 283 -16.74 -1.89 0.47
CA ILE A 283 -17.60 -0.70 0.46
C ILE A 283 -18.89 -0.95 1.25
N ARG A 284 -19.52 -2.12 1.07
CA ARG A 284 -20.71 -2.49 1.85
C ARG A 284 -20.40 -2.56 3.35
N ASP A 285 -19.30 -3.20 3.73
CA ASP A 285 -18.85 -3.23 5.13
C ASP A 285 -18.64 -1.82 5.71
N ALA A 286 -18.10 -0.88 4.93
CA ALA A 286 -17.98 0.52 5.35
C ALA A 286 -19.35 1.19 5.58
N LEU A 287 -20.30 0.98 4.66
CA LEU A 287 -21.66 1.54 4.75
C LEU A 287 -22.45 0.94 5.93
N ASP A 288 -22.40 -0.38 6.11
CA ASP A 288 -23.11 -1.11 7.17
C ASP A 288 -22.66 -0.66 8.57
N HIS A 289 -21.42 -0.16 8.70
CA HIS A 289 -20.87 0.39 9.95
C HIS A 289 -20.98 1.93 10.02
N GLY A 290 -21.75 2.55 9.12
CA GLY A 290 -22.10 3.96 9.19
C GLY A 290 -20.97 4.92 8.81
N ALA A 291 -19.99 4.49 8.01
CA ALA A 291 -18.98 5.39 7.48
C ALA A 291 -19.62 6.43 6.54
N ARG A 292 -19.19 7.69 6.67
CA ARG A 292 -19.47 8.76 5.72
C ARG A 292 -18.45 8.80 4.59
N ALA A 293 -17.20 8.44 4.89
CA ALA A 293 -16.09 8.57 3.96
C ALA A 293 -15.23 7.29 3.93
N MET A 294 -14.61 7.02 2.80
CA MET A 294 -13.56 6.01 2.66
C MET A 294 -12.21 6.70 2.50
N VAL A 295 -11.30 6.44 3.44
CA VAL A 295 -9.97 7.08 3.49
C VAL A 295 -8.90 6.15 2.91
N PHE A 296 -8.11 6.66 1.98
CA PHE A 296 -7.05 5.93 1.29
C PHE A 296 -5.67 6.45 1.67
N MET A 297 -4.72 5.51 1.79
CA MET A 297 -3.29 5.82 1.97
C MET A 297 -2.45 5.48 0.73
N CYS A 298 -2.85 4.46 -0.03
CA CYS A 298 -2.15 4.07 -1.25
C CYS A 298 -2.83 4.71 -2.47
N PRO A 299 -2.08 5.38 -3.37
CA PRO A 299 -2.65 5.97 -4.58
C PRO A 299 -3.34 4.94 -5.49
N PHE A 300 -2.78 3.73 -5.62
CA PHE A 300 -3.42 2.66 -6.40
C PHE A 300 -4.73 2.16 -5.79
N CYS A 301 -4.83 2.13 -4.45
CA CYS A 301 -6.10 1.84 -3.78
C CYS A 301 -7.16 2.92 -4.10
N ALA A 302 -6.75 4.20 -4.08
CA ALA A 302 -7.64 5.30 -4.44
C ALA A 302 -8.10 5.22 -5.91
N LEU A 303 -7.19 5.02 -6.87
CA LEU A 303 -7.53 4.85 -8.29
C LEU A 303 -8.50 3.69 -8.54
N GLN A 304 -8.34 2.61 -7.76
CA GLN A 304 -9.13 1.40 -7.92
C GLN A 304 -10.55 1.49 -7.33
N MET A 305 -10.75 2.30 -6.29
CA MET A 305 -11.98 2.28 -5.49
C MET A 305 -12.73 3.62 -5.39
N ARG A 306 -12.12 4.77 -5.72
CA ARG A 306 -12.72 6.09 -5.46
C ARG A 306 -14.06 6.31 -6.17
N GLU A 307 -14.19 5.81 -7.40
CA GLU A 307 -15.40 5.97 -8.21
C GLU A 307 -16.55 5.16 -7.62
N GLU A 308 -16.28 3.89 -7.29
CA GLU A 308 -17.25 2.96 -6.71
C GLU A 308 -17.65 3.38 -5.29
N ALA A 309 -16.71 3.89 -4.50
CA ALA A 309 -17.01 4.45 -3.17
C ALA A 309 -17.95 5.66 -3.29
N ALA A 310 -17.67 6.59 -4.21
CA ALA A 310 -18.52 7.75 -4.47
C ALA A 310 -19.91 7.36 -4.98
N GLN A 311 -19.99 6.42 -5.92
CA GLN A 311 -21.27 5.90 -6.45
C GLN A 311 -22.12 5.24 -5.36
N ALA A 312 -21.48 4.62 -4.36
CA ALA A 312 -22.15 4.01 -3.22
C ALA A 312 -22.51 5.02 -2.10
N GLY A 313 -22.17 6.30 -2.26
CA GLY A 313 -22.50 7.37 -1.31
C GLY A 313 -21.43 7.64 -0.22
N LEU A 314 -20.23 7.06 -0.34
CA LEU A 314 -19.10 7.39 0.52
C LEU A 314 -18.27 8.52 -0.09
N GLU A 315 -17.79 9.47 0.71
CA GLU A 315 -16.81 10.47 0.27
C GLU A 315 -15.41 9.82 0.16
N PRO A 316 -14.78 9.69 -1.02
CA PRO A 316 -13.43 9.17 -1.14
C PRO A 316 -12.39 10.24 -0.82
N ILE A 317 -11.49 9.96 0.13
CA ILE A 317 -10.51 10.92 0.64
C ILE A 317 -9.12 10.30 0.70
N PHE A 318 -8.11 11.02 0.23
CA PHE A 318 -6.72 10.64 0.45
C PHE A 318 -6.20 11.17 1.80
N LEU A 319 -5.36 10.40 2.49
CA LEU A 319 -4.97 10.70 3.87
C LEU A 319 -4.27 12.06 4.04
N THR A 320 -3.47 12.52 3.06
CA THR A 320 -2.86 13.86 3.09
C THR A 320 -3.92 14.95 3.06
N ASN A 321 -4.95 14.79 2.22
CA ASN A 321 -6.07 15.72 2.13
C ASN A 321 -6.95 15.69 3.38
N LEU A 322 -7.13 14.53 4.03
CA LEU A 322 -7.80 14.45 5.34
C LEU A 322 -7.08 15.33 6.38
N ALA A 323 -5.75 15.25 6.45
CA ALA A 323 -4.95 16.07 7.36
C ALA A 323 -5.06 17.57 7.04
N ARG A 324 -5.01 17.94 5.75
CA ARG A 324 -5.21 19.34 5.30
C ARG A 324 -6.60 19.88 5.62
N MET A 325 -7.64 19.07 5.43
CA MET A 325 -9.01 19.41 5.81
C MET A 325 -9.14 19.63 7.32
N ALA A 326 -8.46 18.81 8.13
CA ALA A 326 -8.39 19.01 9.59
C ALA A 326 -7.65 20.30 9.99
N LEU A 327 -6.79 20.86 9.13
CA LEU A 327 -6.20 22.20 9.29
C LEU A 327 -7.13 23.33 8.80
N GLY A 328 -8.29 22.98 8.26
CA GLY A 328 -9.26 23.92 7.71
C GLY A 328 -8.90 24.45 6.33
N GLU A 329 -8.00 23.78 5.61
CA GLU A 329 -7.67 24.14 4.23
C GLU A 329 -8.83 23.86 3.27
N LYS A 330 -8.96 24.71 2.26
CA LYS A 330 -9.80 24.43 1.09
C LYS A 330 -8.93 23.76 0.03
N LEU A 331 -9.30 22.55 -0.37
CA LEU A 331 -8.57 21.80 -1.38
C LEU A 331 -8.80 22.37 -2.78
N SER A 332 -7.78 22.30 -3.64
CA SER A 332 -7.83 22.73 -5.04
C SER A 332 -8.51 21.71 -5.97
N ALA A 333 -8.57 20.45 -5.56
CA ALA A 333 -9.16 19.32 -6.28
C ALA A 333 -9.97 18.42 -5.33
N HIS A 334 -10.69 17.45 -5.90
CA HIS A 334 -11.43 16.47 -5.11
C HIS A 334 -10.50 15.74 -4.11
N PRO A 335 -10.92 15.47 -2.86
CA PRO A 335 -10.06 14.89 -1.82
C PRO A 335 -9.33 13.56 -2.17
N ALA A 336 -9.78 12.80 -3.17
CA ALA A 336 -9.15 11.59 -3.71
C ALA A 336 -8.98 11.62 -5.25
N GLY A 337 -9.08 12.81 -5.86
CA GLY A 337 -8.91 12.98 -7.31
C GLY A 337 -10.05 12.42 -8.17
N LEU A 338 -11.27 12.30 -7.64
CA LEU A 338 -12.43 11.90 -8.44
C LEU A 338 -12.65 12.91 -9.59
N GLY A 339 -12.93 12.40 -10.78
CA GLY A 339 -13.14 13.22 -11.99
C GLY A 339 -11.86 13.67 -12.70
N ASP A 340 -10.68 13.21 -12.25
CA ASP A 340 -9.42 13.48 -12.95
C ASP A 340 -9.33 12.68 -14.26
N ASP A 341 -9.36 13.39 -15.38
CA ASP A 341 -9.41 12.88 -16.75
C ASP A 341 -8.09 13.03 -17.51
N ARG A 342 -7.00 13.42 -16.84
CA ARG A 342 -5.66 13.48 -17.45
C ARG A 342 -5.31 12.10 -18.03
N ASP A 343 -4.89 12.06 -19.30
CA ASP A 343 -4.65 10.80 -20.04
C ASP A 343 -3.83 9.74 -19.27
N PRO A 344 -2.71 10.07 -18.59
CA PRO A 344 -1.95 9.08 -17.83
C PRO A 344 -2.74 8.46 -16.67
N ILE A 345 -3.63 9.23 -16.05
CA ILE A 345 -4.46 8.79 -14.93
C ILE A 345 -5.60 7.92 -15.43
N ALA A 346 -6.29 8.33 -16.49
CA ALA A 346 -7.33 7.53 -17.12
C ALA A 346 -6.80 6.16 -17.60
N ALA A 347 -5.59 6.15 -18.16
CA ALA A 347 -4.90 4.90 -18.52
C ALA A 347 -4.57 4.05 -17.28
N ALA A 348 -3.98 4.64 -16.24
CA ALA A 348 -3.67 3.93 -15.00
C ALA A 348 -4.92 3.31 -14.34
N VAL A 349 -6.04 4.04 -14.30
CA VAL A 349 -7.34 3.53 -13.79
C VAL A 349 -7.78 2.29 -14.56
N LYS A 350 -7.75 2.31 -15.89
CA LYS A 350 -8.12 1.15 -16.71
C LYS A 350 -7.20 -0.05 -16.45
N ILE A 351 -5.89 0.20 -16.32
CA ILE A 351 -4.91 -0.85 -16.03
C ILE A 351 -5.17 -1.50 -14.66
N VAL A 352 -5.31 -0.73 -13.59
CA VAL A 352 -5.52 -1.29 -12.24
C VAL A 352 -6.87 -1.98 -12.08
N LYS A 353 -7.88 -1.54 -12.83
CA LYS A 353 -9.21 -2.17 -12.88
C LYS A 353 -9.25 -3.43 -13.74
N GLY A 354 -8.13 -3.82 -14.38
CA GLY A 354 -8.05 -5.00 -15.23
C GLY A 354 -8.87 -4.88 -16.52
N LEU A 355 -9.05 -3.66 -17.03
CA LEU A 355 -9.83 -3.36 -18.23
C LEU A 355 -8.97 -3.32 -19.51
N LEU A 356 -7.67 -3.61 -19.41
CA LEU A 356 -6.65 -3.57 -20.47
C LEU A 356 -5.67 -4.74 -20.39
#